data_AF-A0A957XM29-F1
#
_entry.id   AF-A0A957XM29-F1
#
_cell.length_a   1.000
_cell.length_b   1.000
_cell.length_c   1.000
_cell.angle_alpha   90.00
_cell.angle_beta   90.00
_cell.angle_gamma   90.00
#
_symmetry.space_group_name_H-M   'P 1'
#
loop_
_entity.id
_entity.type
_entity.pdbx_description
1 polymer ?
#
loop_
_entity_poly.entity_id
_entity_poly.type
_entity_poly.pdbx_seq_one_letter_code
_entity_poly.pdbx_strand_id
1 'polypeptide(L)'
;MKPITKAWLDSALDDINAIALLVEEPHLTNVVSFHAQQAVEKSLKALIEEFEIGIIKTHNLNRLYELVKPQYDPIQDLDMLDQLDAIYIESRYPNEMGLLPHGKPSLTEAEQFYNFAKITYHQIKIKLETDEEA
;
A
#
# COMPACT_ATOMS: atom_id res chain seq x y z
N MET A 1 -10.37 -17.88 -0.28
CA MET A 1 -9.40 -17.03 -1.00
C MET A 1 -8.73 -17.77 -2.15
N LYS A 2 -8.58 -17.15 -3.34
CA LYS A 2 -7.85 -17.76 -4.48
C LYS A 2 -6.34 -17.84 -4.25
N PRO A 3 -5.62 -18.79 -4.89
CA PRO A 3 -4.16 -18.88 -4.76
C PRO A 3 -3.40 -17.61 -5.14
N ILE A 4 -3.83 -16.93 -6.22
CA ILE A 4 -3.21 -15.67 -6.67
C ILE A 4 -3.48 -14.52 -5.69
N THR A 5 -4.68 -14.43 -5.12
CA THR A 5 -5.03 -13.47 -4.08
C THR A 5 -4.12 -13.64 -2.87
N LYS A 6 -3.94 -14.87 -2.41
CA LYS A 6 -3.03 -15.18 -1.30
C LYS A 6 -1.59 -14.77 -1.61
N ALA A 7 -1.10 -15.05 -2.82
CA ALA A 7 0.25 -14.64 -3.23
C ALA A 7 0.44 -13.12 -3.20
N TRP A 8 -0.57 -12.34 -3.57
CA TRP A 8 -0.53 -10.87 -3.42
C TRP A 8 -0.47 -10.44 -1.95
N LEU A 9 -1.28 -11.03 -1.06
CA LEU A 9 -1.24 -10.73 0.37
C LEU A 9 0.09 -11.13 1.02
N ASP A 10 0.64 -12.30 0.67
CA ASP A 10 1.93 -12.73 1.18
C ASP A 10 3.03 -11.74 0.75
N SER A 11 2.99 -11.27 -0.51
CA SER A 11 3.94 -10.25 -1.00
C SER A 11 3.74 -8.86 -0.36
N ALA A 12 2.51 -8.50 0.02
CA ALA A 12 2.23 -7.27 0.77
C ALA A 12 2.76 -7.36 2.22
N LEU A 13 2.64 -8.55 2.82
CA LEU A 13 3.17 -8.81 4.16
C LEU A 13 4.69 -8.73 4.19
N ASP A 14 5.38 -9.18 3.14
CA ASP A 14 6.83 -9.01 3.02
C ASP A 14 7.25 -7.54 3.04
N ASP A 15 6.52 -6.64 2.39
CA ASP A 15 6.78 -5.20 2.46
C ASP A 15 6.57 -4.65 3.88
N ILE A 16 5.50 -5.05 4.57
CA ILE A 16 5.21 -4.66 5.96
C ILE A 16 6.32 -5.13 6.90
N ASN A 17 6.80 -6.36 6.71
CA ASN A 17 7.90 -6.92 7.49
C ASN A 17 9.22 -6.20 7.19
N ALA A 18 9.48 -5.83 5.94
CA ALA A 18 10.64 -5.03 5.58
C ALA A 18 10.61 -3.66 6.28
N ILE A 19 9.47 -2.96 6.28
CA ILE A 19 9.32 -1.69 6.99
C ILE A 19 9.62 -1.85 8.48
N ALA A 20 9.12 -2.91 9.12
CA ALA A 20 9.34 -3.15 10.55
C ALA A 20 10.84 -3.21 10.93
N LEU A 21 11.71 -3.61 9.99
CA LEU A 21 13.15 -3.66 10.19
C LEU A 21 13.85 -2.31 9.90
N LEU A 22 13.20 -1.40 9.18
CA LEU A 22 13.80 -0.17 8.63
C LEU A 22 13.22 1.11 9.26
N VAL A 23 12.05 1.05 9.90
CA VAL A 23 11.27 2.23 10.31
C VAL A 23 12.00 3.15 11.28
N GLU A 24 12.90 2.60 12.11
CA GLU A 24 13.69 3.36 13.09
C GLU A 24 14.90 4.09 12.47
N GLU A 25 15.19 3.89 11.18
CA GLU A 25 16.37 4.43 10.50
C GLU A 25 16.04 5.75 9.77
N PRO A 26 16.44 6.93 10.29
CA PRO A 26 16.02 8.23 9.71
C PRO A 26 16.52 8.42 8.26
N HIS A 27 17.64 7.77 7.92
CA HIS A 27 18.20 7.82 6.58
C HIS A 27 17.47 6.90 5.58
N LEU A 28 16.51 6.08 6.00
CA LEU A 28 15.76 5.15 5.15
C LEU A 28 14.26 5.46 5.04
N THR A 29 13.80 6.62 5.52
CA THR A 29 12.37 7.00 5.48
C THR A 29 11.74 6.91 4.08
N ASN A 30 12.47 7.20 3.01
CA ASN A 30 11.99 7.04 1.64
C ASN A 30 11.80 5.56 1.24
N VAL A 31 12.65 4.66 1.75
CA VAL A 31 12.56 3.22 1.51
C VAL A 31 11.36 2.66 2.28
N VAL A 32 11.16 3.14 3.51
CA VAL A 32 9.97 2.82 4.32
C VAL A 32 8.69 3.25 3.60
N SER A 33 8.61 4.49 3.13
CA SER A 33 7.43 4.98 2.41
C SER A 33 7.19 4.23 1.10
N PHE A 34 8.25 3.85 0.38
CA PHE A 34 8.14 3.02 -0.82
C PHE A 34 7.50 1.65 -0.50
N HIS A 35 8.00 0.94 0.52
CA HIS A 35 7.39 -0.33 0.92
C HIS A 35 5.96 -0.15 1.46
N ALA A 36 5.65 0.95 2.13
CA ALA A 36 4.29 1.23 2.57
C ALA A 36 3.34 1.36 1.37
N GLN A 37 3.75 2.08 0.32
CA GLN A 37 2.97 2.18 -0.90
C GLN A 37 2.81 0.81 -1.58
N GLN A 38 3.89 0.03 -1.67
CA GLN A 38 3.85 -1.30 -2.27
C GLN A 38 2.92 -2.26 -1.51
N ALA A 39 2.92 -2.22 -0.18
CA ALA A 39 2.02 -3.01 0.66
C ALA A 39 0.54 -2.68 0.38
N VAL A 40 0.20 -1.39 0.28
CA VAL A 40 -1.17 -0.95 -0.06
C VAL A 40 -1.53 -1.37 -1.48
N GLU A 41 -0.66 -1.14 -2.45
CA GLU A 41 -0.86 -1.53 -3.86
C GLU A 41 -1.17 -3.03 -4.00
N LYS A 42 -0.33 -3.87 -3.38
CA LYS A 42 -0.46 -5.33 -3.43
C LYS A 42 -1.71 -5.81 -2.71
N SER A 43 -2.08 -5.18 -1.59
CA SER A 43 -3.32 -5.50 -0.88
C SER A 43 -4.56 -5.17 -1.73
N LEU A 44 -4.57 -4.03 -2.41
CA LEU A 44 -5.65 -3.68 -3.35
C LEU A 44 -5.69 -4.63 -4.55
N LYS A 45 -4.53 -5.04 -5.06
CA LYS A 45 -4.44 -6.04 -6.14
C LYS A 45 -4.95 -7.42 -5.71
N ALA A 46 -4.79 -7.80 -4.45
CA ALA A 46 -5.40 -9.01 -3.91
C ALA A 46 -6.94 -8.95 -4.04
N LEU A 47 -7.58 -7.84 -3.68
CA LEU A 47 -9.03 -7.65 -3.88
C LEU A 47 -9.41 -7.73 -5.37
N ILE A 48 -8.64 -7.11 -6.26
CA ILE A 48 -8.89 -7.13 -7.70
C ILE A 48 -8.90 -8.56 -8.26
N GLU A 49 -7.98 -9.40 -7.82
CA GLU A 49 -7.91 -10.82 -8.23
C GLU A 49 -9.04 -11.64 -7.60
N GLU A 50 -9.36 -11.42 -6.33
CA GLU A 50 -10.45 -12.13 -5.67
C GLU A 50 -11.80 -11.82 -6.34
N PHE A 51 -12.04 -10.54 -6.61
CA PHE A 51 -13.28 -10.01 -7.20
C PHE A 51 -13.35 -10.11 -8.73
N GLU A 52 -12.31 -10.66 -9.38
CA GLU A 52 -12.25 -10.86 -10.84
C GLU A 52 -12.48 -9.58 -11.65
N ILE A 53 -12.05 -8.44 -11.12
CA ILE A 53 -12.28 -7.12 -11.76
C ILE A 53 -11.53 -7.03 -13.11
N GLY A 54 -10.37 -7.68 -13.23
CA GLY A 54 -9.62 -7.82 -14.48
C GLY A 54 -8.12 -7.60 -14.32
N ILE A 55 -7.39 -7.63 -15.44
CA ILE A 55 -5.93 -7.43 -15.46
C ILE A 55 -5.61 -5.93 -15.40
N ILE A 56 -5.14 -5.46 -14.24
CA ILE A 56 -4.83 -4.05 -14.00
C ILE A 56 -3.31 -3.83 -13.90
N LYS A 57 -2.73 -3.14 -14.89
CA LYS A 57 -1.31 -2.79 -14.93
C LYS A 57 -1.09 -1.32 -14.56
N THR A 58 -1.29 -1.00 -13.30
CA THR A 58 -0.96 0.32 -12.74
C THR A 58 -0.39 0.18 -11.33
N HIS A 59 0.29 1.23 -10.89
CA HIS A 59 0.82 1.42 -9.53
C HIS A 59 0.11 2.58 -8.81
N ASN A 60 -0.83 3.23 -9.49
CA ASN A 60 -1.58 4.34 -8.94
C ASN A 60 -2.60 3.82 -7.91
N LEU A 61 -2.39 4.13 -6.64
CA LEU A 61 -3.21 3.64 -5.54
C LEU A 61 -4.65 4.11 -5.67
N ASN A 62 -4.85 5.38 -6.03
CA ASN A 62 -6.18 5.97 -6.21
C ASN A 62 -7.01 5.22 -7.25
N ARG A 63 -6.40 4.91 -8.39
CA ARG A 63 -7.04 4.13 -9.45
C ARG A 63 -7.36 2.71 -9.00
N LEU A 64 -6.47 2.07 -8.25
CA LEU A 64 -6.72 0.72 -7.72
C LEU A 64 -7.86 0.73 -6.70
N TYR A 65 -7.88 1.73 -5.81
CA TYR A 65 -8.93 1.93 -4.83
C TYR A 65 -10.30 2.13 -5.49
N GLU A 66 -10.41 3.02 -6.47
CA GLU A 66 -11.68 3.27 -7.18
C GLU A 66 -12.22 2.04 -7.92
N LEU A 67 -11.36 1.09 -8.30
CA LEU A 67 -11.81 -0.17 -8.89
C LEU A 67 -12.44 -1.12 -7.85
N VAL A 68 -11.89 -1.18 -6.63
CA VAL A 68 -12.36 -2.11 -5.59
C VAL A 68 -13.53 -1.55 -4.78
N LYS A 69 -13.58 -0.22 -4.60
CA LYS A 69 -14.54 0.51 -3.78
C LYS A 69 -16.01 0.11 -3.99
N PRO A 70 -16.50 -0.13 -5.23
CA PRO A 70 -17.90 -0.53 -5.44
C PRO A 70 -18.28 -1.86 -4.79
N GLN A 71 -17.32 -2.76 -4.55
CA GLN A 71 -17.54 -4.07 -3.93
C GLN A 71 -17.17 -4.08 -2.45
N TYR A 72 -16.11 -3.36 -2.09
CA TYR A 72 -15.64 -3.22 -0.72
C TYR A 72 -14.86 -1.91 -0.60
N ASP A 73 -15.13 -1.15 0.46
CA ASP A 73 -14.46 0.11 0.76
C ASP A 73 -13.45 -0.08 1.92
N PRO A 74 -12.19 -0.48 1.64
CA PRO A 74 -11.18 -0.75 2.66
C PRO A 74 -10.48 0.49 3.20
N ILE A 75 -10.67 1.68 2.62
CA ILE A 75 -9.82 2.85 2.92
C ILE A 75 -10.68 4.01 3.37
N GLN A 76 -10.49 4.44 4.62
CA GLN A 76 -11.21 5.59 5.19
C GLN A 76 -10.45 6.90 5.06
N ASP A 77 -9.11 6.84 5.02
CA ASP A 77 -8.25 8.01 4.96
C ASP A 77 -7.72 8.20 3.53
N LEU A 78 -8.49 8.93 2.71
CA LEU A 78 -8.14 9.19 1.31
C LEU A 78 -7.01 10.22 1.18
N ASP A 79 -6.86 11.13 2.14
CA ASP A 79 -5.75 12.09 2.16
C ASP A 79 -4.42 11.35 2.34
N MET A 80 -4.38 10.33 3.21
CA MET A 80 -3.22 9.45 3.38
C MET A 80 -2.95 8.60 2.14
N LEU A 81 -4.01 8.14 1.45
CA LEU A 81 -3.88 7.40 0.19
C LEU A 81 -3.21 8.26 -0.89
N ASP A 82 -3.66 9.50 -1.04
CA ASP A 82 -3.12 10.48 -2.00
C ASP A 82 -1.65 10.80 -1.71
N GLN A 83 -1.31 11.04 -0.44
CA GLN A 83 0.07 11.30 -0.02
C GLN A 83 0.98 10.10 -0.35
N LEU A 84 0.52 8.89 -0.07
CA LEU A 84 1.30 7.68 -0.31
C LEU A 84 1.48 7.38 -1.81
N ASP A 85 0.47 7.67 -2.63
CA ASP A 85 0.51 7.53 -4.09
C ASP A 85 1.51 8.50 -4.74
N ALA A 86 1.59 9.73 -4.24
CA ALA A 86 2.57 10.73 -4.71
C ALA A 86 4.02 10.29 -4.44
N ILE A 87 4.27 9.72 -3.25
CA ILE A 87 5.63 9.29 -2.85
C ILE A 87 6.21 8.21 -3.76
N TYR A 88 5.37 7.33 -4.34
CA TYR A 88 5.83 6.28 -5.24
C TYR A 88 6.61 6.80 -6.45
N ILE A 89 6.18 7.94 -7.01
CA ILE A 89 6.84 8.53 -8.17
C ILE A 89 8.20 9.10 -7.73
N GLU A 90 8.19 9.86 -6.64
CA GLU A 90 9.31 10.70 -6.22
C GLU A 90 10.43 9.89 -5.53
N SER A 91 10.09 8.79 -4.85
CA SER A 91 11.06 7.87 -4.24
C SER A 91 11.97 7.16 -5.26
N ARG A 92 11.58 7.07 -6.54
CA ARG A 92 12.31 6.35 -7.58
C ARG A 92 13.37 7.18 -8.29
N TYR A 93 13.31 8.50 -8.19
CA TYR A 93 14.23 9.40 -8.88
C TYR A 93 14.99 10.26 -7.86
N PRO A 94 16.28 9.98 -7.61
CA PRO A 94 17.08 10.72 -6.64
C PRO A 94 17.12 12.24 -6.89
N ASN A 95 17.00 12.65 -8.15
CA ASN A 95 16.97 14.06 -8.54
C ASN A 95 15.60 14.74 -8.29
N GLU A 96 14.54 13.94 -8.11
CA GLU A 96 13.17 14.42 -7.85
C GLU A 96 12.81 14.36 -6.37
N MET A 97 13.57 13.64 -5.52
CA MET A 97 13.36 13.64 -4.06
C MET A 97 13.39 15.04 -3.42
N GLY A 98 14.11 16.00 -4.03
CA GLY A 98 14.14 17.40 -3.60
C GLY A 98 12.97 18.25 -4.10
N LEU A 99 12.08 17.69 -4.93
CA LEU A 99 10.90 18.34 -5.50
C LEU A 99 9.62 18.07 -4.72
N LEU A 100 9.65 17.13 -3.76
CA LEU A 100 8.59 16.99 -2.76
C LEU A 100 8.35 18.38 -2.14
N PRO A 101 7.09 18.83 -1.99
CA PRO A 101 6.78 20.12 -1.35
C PRO A 101 7.45 20.26 0.02
N HIS A 102 7.77 19.12 0.66
CA HIS A 102 8.41 19.01 1.98
C HIS A 102 9.75 18.23 1.97
N GLY A 103 10.28 17.86 0.80
CA GLY A 103 11.47 17.00 0.69
C GLY A 103 11.20 15.56 1.15
N LYS A 104 12.28 14.77 1.34
CA LYS A 104 12.23 13.39 1.83
C LYS A 104 11.30 13.27 3.07
N PRO A 105 10.43 12.24 3.15
CA PRO A 105 9.56 12.05 4.31
C PRO A 105 10.34 12.06 5.63
N SER A 106 9.78 12.72 6.63
CA SER A 106 10.23 12.66 8.02
C SER A 106 10.01 11.26 8.61
N LEU A 107 10.63 11.00 9.76
CA LEU A 107 10.43 9.75 10.49
C LEU A 107 8.95 9.55 10.85
N THR A 108 8.30 10.61 11.33
CA THR A 108 6.88 10.59 11.70
C THR A 108 5.98 10.32 10.50
N GLU A 109 6.24 10.92 9.33
CA GLU A 109 5.48 10.62 8.11
C GLU A 109 5.69 9.17 7.68
N ALA A 110 6.92 8.66 7.71
CA ALA A 110 7.23 7.27 7.40
C ALA A 110 6.50 6.28 8.33
N GLU A 111 6.43 6.58 9.63
CA GLU A 111 5.65 5.81 10.61
C GLU A 111 4.13 5.88 10.34
N GLN A 112 3.62 7.03 9.91
CA GLN A 112 2.20 7.19 9.53
C GLN A 112 1.87 6.33 8.31
N PHE A 113 2.71 6.35 7.26
CA PHE A 113 2.53 5.49 6.09
C PHE A 113 2.62 4.01 6.46
N TYR A 114 3.52 3.64 7.35
CA TYR A 114 3.62 2.26 7.84
C TYR A 114 2.34 1.81 8.53
N ASN A 115 1.81 2.63 9.44
CA ASN A 115 0.56 2.33 10.15
C ASN A 115 -0.63 2.25 9.19
N PHE A 116 -0.71 3.15 8.22
CA PHE A 116 -1.74 3.11 7.18
C PHE A 116 -1.67 1.80 6.39
N ALA A 117 -0.49 1.43 5.89
CA ALA A 117 -0.29 0.18 5.14
C ALA A 117 -0.69 -1.06 5.95
N LYS A 118 -0.34 -1.11 7.24
CA LYS A 118 -0.75 -2.20 8.14
C LYS A 118 -2.27 -2.28 8.30
N ILE A 119 -2.92 -1.15 8.57
CA ILE A 119 -4.37 -1.11 8.76
C ILE A 119 -5.09 -1.59 7.50
N THR A 120 -4.71 -1.05 6.33
CA THR A 120 -5.28 -1.44 5.04
C THR A 120 -5.07 -2.93 4.76
N TYR A 121 -3.85 -3.45 4.96
CA TYR A 121 -3.55 -4.87 4.81
C TYR A 121 -4.43 -5.74 5.71
N HIS A 122 -4.53 -5.41 7.00
CA HIS A 122 -5.30 -6.20 7.96
C HIS A 122 -6.80 -6.19 7.64
N GLN A 123 -7.37 -5.04 7.28
CA GLN A 123 -8.78 -4.93 6.91
C GLN A 123 -9.09 -5.77 5.68
N ILE A 124 -8.26 -5.67 4.64
CA ILE A 124 -8.41 -6.45 3.40
C ILE A 124 -8.25 -7.95 3.68
N LYS A 125 -7.25 -8.35 4.46
CA LYS A 125 -7.03 -9.75 4.82
C LYS A 125 -8.24 -10.33 5.54
N ILE A 126 -8.76 -9.62 6.56
CA ILE A 126 -9.96 -10.06 7.30
C ILE A 126 -11.14 -10.24 6.35
N LYS A 127 -11.39 -9.26 5.45
CA LYS A 127 -12.47 -9.36 4.46
C LYS A 127 -12.35 -10.61 3.60
N LEU A 128 -11.15 -10.88 3.08
CA LEU A 128 -10.87 -12.00 2.19
C LEU A 128 -10.90 -13.36 2.91
N GLU A 129 -10.63 -13.39 4.21
CA GLU A 129 -10.79 -14.59 5.05
C GLU A 129 -12.27 -14.85 5.37
N THR A 130 -13.06 -13.80 5.68
CA THR A 130 -14.49 -13.96 5.99
C THR A 130 -15.33 -14.38 4.79
N ASP A 131 -14.94 -13.99 3.57
CA ASP A 131 -15.63 -14.42 2.34
C ASP A 131 -15.37 -15.88 1.98
N GLU A 132 -14.36 -16.52 2.58
CA GLU A 132 -14.09 -17.95 2.38
C GLU A 132 -15.06 -18.84 3.16
N GLU A 133 -15.66 -18.31 4.23
CA GLU A 133 -16.58 -19.04 5.11
C GLU A 133 -18.06 -18.90 4.71
N ALA A 134 -18.38 -18.02 3.74
CA ALA A 134 -19.74 -17.70 3.30
C ALA A 134 -20.15 -18.44 2.01
#